data_AF-B5YBB8-F1
#
_entry.id   AF-B5YBB8-F1
#
_cell.length_a   1.000
_cell.length_b   1.000
_cell.length_c   1.000
_cell.angle_alpha   90.00
_cell.angle_beta   90.00
_cell.angle_gamma   90.00
#
_symmetry.space_group_name_H-M   'P 1'
#
loop_
_entity.id
_entity.type
_entity.pdbx_description
1 polymer ?
#
loop_
_entity_poly.entity_id
_entity_poly.type
_entity_poly.pdbx_seq_one_letter_code
_entity_poly.pdbx_strand_id
1 'polypeptide(L)' 'MYKIKWDKETSGILLSDSPEDTIIPPRPVYFEELDLLGFDKYWDYPKCEEPLLWGLRVGL' A
#
# COMPACT_ATOMS: atom_id res chain seq x y z
N MET A 1 8.55 10.15 14.14
CA MET A 1 7.39 9.62 13.40
C MET A 1 6.85 8.45 14.19
N TYR A 2 5.56 8.48 14.54
CA TYR A 2 4.89 7.39 15.25
C TYR A 2 4.80 6.13 14.38
N LYS A 3 4.77 4.96 15.03
CA LYS A 3 4.51 3.67 14.40
C LYS A 3 3.01 3.39 14.38
N ILE A 4 2.57 2.57 13.42
CA ILE A 4 1.17 2.24 13.19
C ILE A 4 0.94 0.78 13.55
N LYS A 5 -0.03 0.53 14.42
CA LYS A 5 -0.55 -0.80 14.77
C LYS A 5 -2.03 -0.90 14.37
N TRP A 6 -2.43 -2.03 13.80
CA TRP A 6 -3.84 -2.31 13.50
C TRP A 6 -4.53 -2.79 14.76
N ASP A 7 -5.60 -2.10 15.14
CA ASP A 7 -6.46 -2.54 16.21
C ASP A 7 -7.56 -3.46 15.65
N LYS A 8 -7.48 -4.74 16.00
CA LYS A 8 -8.45 -5.75 15.55
C LYS A 8 -9.81 -5.59 16.24
N GLU A 9 -9.88 -4.94 17.40
CA GLU A 9 -11.14 -4.78 18.14
C GLU A 9 -12.00 -3.68 17.51
N THR A 10 -11.40 -2.55 17.15
CA THR A 10 -12.11 -1.42 16.55
C THR A 10 -11.99 -1.33 15.03
N SER A 11 -11.13 -2.15 14.40
CA SER A 11 -10.66 -1.96 13.01
C SER A 11 -10.02 -0.58 12.77
N GLY A 12 -9.46 0.01 13.83
CA GLY A 12 -8.81 1.31 13.82
C GLY A 12 -7.29 1.24 13.71
N ILE A 13 -6.66 2.41 13.68
CA ILE A 13 -5.21 2.57 13.67
C ILE A 13 -4.77 3.15 15.02
N LEU A 14 -3.84 2.47 15.69
CA LEU A 14 -3.19 2.96 16.90
C LEU A 14 -1.80 3.50 16.56
N LEU A 15 -1.51 4.70 17.06
CA LEU A 15 -0.18 5.30 17.01
C LEU A 15 0.61 4.85 18.24
N SER A 16 1.80 4.29 18.02
CA SER A 16 2.67 3.75 19.06
C SER A 16 4.10 4.27 18.92
N ASP A 17 4.79 4.40 20.05
CA ASP A 17 6.23 4.69 20.10
C ASP A 17 7.09 3.41 20.13
N SER A 18 6.48 2.23 20.31
CA SER A 18 7.18 0.93 20.28
C SER A 18 7.35 0.42 18.83
N PRO A 19 8.51 -0.17 18.47
CA PRO A 19 8.73 -0.80 17.18
C PRO A 19 7.94 -2.10 16.97
N GLU A 20 7.43 -2.71 18.04
CA GLU A 20 6.66 -3.95 18.01
C GLU A 20 5.32 -3.73 17.27
N ASP A 21 4.99 -4.63 16.35
CA ASP A 21 3.75 -4.61 15.53
C ASP A 21 3.59 -3.45 14.53
N THR A 22 4.69 -2.83 14.06
CA THR A 22 4.59 -1.83 12.99
C THR A 22 4.11 -2.47 11.68
N ILE A 23 2.98 -2.00 11.16
CA ILE A 23 2.45 -2.42 9.86
C ILE A 23 2.98 -1.49 8.76
N ILE A 24 3.34 -2.07 7.62
CA ILE A 24 3.64 -1.31 6.41
C ILE A 24 2.31 -0.91 5.79
N PRO A 25 1.96 0.40 5.74
CA PRO A 25 0.71 0.82 5.14
C PRO A 25 0.68 0.46 3.65
N PRO A 26 -0.51 0.22 3.06
CA PRO A 26 -0.65 0.05 1.63
C PRO A 26 -0.07 1.28 0.93
N ARG A 27 0.77 1.05 -0.08
CA ARG A 27 1.33 2.15 -0.87
C ARG A 27 0.53 2.34 -2.16
N PRO A 28 0.39 3.58 -2.66
CA PRO A 28 -0.17 3.80 -3.98
C PRO A 28 0.70 3.12 -5.04
N VAL A 29 0.05 2.61 -6.07
CA VAL A 29 0.65 2.07 -7.29
C VAL A 29 0.16 2.92 -8.46
N TYR A 30 1.09 3.48 -9.22
CA TYR A 30 0.85 4.37 -10.34
C TYR A 30 1.01 3.64 -11.68
N PHE A 31 0.53 4.24 -12.77
CA PHE A 31 0.55 3.60 -14.08
C PHE A 31 1.98 3.29 -14.57
N GLU A 32 2.98 4.08 -14.19
CA GLU A 32 4.38 3.87 -14.56
C GLU A 32 4.93 2.57 -13.97
N GLU A 33 4.51 2.21 -12.77
CA GLU A 33 4.88 0.93 -12.17
C GLU A 33 4.21 -0.24 -12.91
N LEU A 34 2.94 -0.09 -13.27
CA LEU A 34 2.23 -1.10 -14.05
C LEU A 34 2.88 -1.31 -15.42
N ASP A 35 3.33 -0.22 -16.06
CA ASP A 35 4.07 -0.27 -17.32
C ASP A 35 5.42 -0.95 -17.16
N LEU A 36 6.17 -0.60 -16.11
CA LEU A 36 7.45 -1.22 -15.80
C LEU A 36 7.32 -2.74 -15.60
N LEU A 37 6.22 -3.17 -14.98
CA LEU A 37 5.91 -4.57 -14.73
C LEU A 37 5.23 -5.28 -15.94
N GLY A 38 4.91 -4.55 -17.00
CA GLY A 38 4.33 -5.08 -18.23
C GLY A 38 2.86 -5.50 -18.11
N PHE A 39 2.09 -4.83 -17.25
CA PHE A 39 0.66 -5.07 -17.09
C PHE A 39 -0.18 -4.55 -18.25
N ASP A 40 0.35 -3.61 -19.03
CA ASP A 40 -0.21 -3.09 -20.26
C ASP A 40 -0.55 -4.19 -21.29
N LYS A 41 0.10 -5.35 -21.19
CA LYS A 41 -0.17 -6.54 -22.02
C LYS A 41 -1.45 -7.29 -21.65
N TYR A 42 -1.95 -7.11 -20.43
CA TYR A 42 -3.07 -7.90 -19.87
C TYR A 42 -4.32 -7.06 -19.63
N TRP A 43 -4.15 -5.77 -19.35
CA TRP A 43 -5.26 -4.87 -19.03
C TRP A 43 -4.93 -3.45 -19.47
N ASP A 44 -5.93 -2.75 -20.01
CA ASP A 44 -5.84 -1.33 -20.36
C ASP A 44 -6.25 -0.46 -19.16
N TYR A 45 -5.38 0.47 -18.78
CA TYR A 45 -5.55 1.36 -17.63
C TYR A 45 -5.13 2.80 -17.95
N PRO A 46 -5.75 3.80 -17.30
CA PRO A 46 -5.49 5.20 -17.63
C PRO A 46 -4.07 5.64 -17.24
N LYS A 47 -3.45 6.46 -18.09
CA LYS A 47 -2.16 7.13 -17.83
C LYS A 47 -2.43 8.46 -17.14
N CYS A 48 -2.76 8.42 -15.85
CA CYS A 48 -3.13 9.58 -15.05
C CYS A 48 -2.24 9.76 -13.82
N GLU A 49 -2.24 10.95 -13.22
CA GLU A 49 -1.39 11.25 -12.06
C GLU A 49 -1.91 10.62 -10.76
N GLU A 50 -3.19 10.24 -10.72
CA GLU A 50 -3.81 9.58 -9.59
C GLU A 50 -3.39 8.10 -9.47
N PRO A 51 -3.30 7.56 -8.23
CA PRO A 51 -2.98 6.16 -8.03
C PRO A 51 -4.09 5.25 -8.53
N LEU A 52 -3.71 4.16 -9.19
CA LEU A 52 -4.63 3.19 -9.78
C LEU A 52 -4.94 2.02 -8.85
N LEU A 53 -3.96 1.59 -8.05
CA LEU A 53 -4.06 0.44 -7.16
C LEU A 53 -3.34 0.70 -5.82
N TRP A 54 -3.51 -0.24 -4.89
CA TRP A 54 -2.84 -0.24 -3.60
C TRP A 54 -2.00 -1.51 -3.43
N GLY A 55 -0.69 -1.32 -3.33
CA GLY A 55 0.26 -2.41 -3.10
C GLY A 55 0.27 -2.80 -1.61
N LEU A 56 -0.17 -4.01 -1.31
CA LEU A 56 -0.03 -4.61 0.03
C LEU A 56 1.31 -5.33 0.11
N ARG A 57 2.19 -4.88 1.02
CA ARG A 57 3.40 -5.63 1.34
C ARG A 57 3.11 -6.55 2.52
N VAL A 58 2.63 -7.76 2.22
CA VAL A 58 2.62 -8.85 3.20
C VAL A 58 4.05 -9.40 3.23
N GLY A 59 4.68 -9.44 4.40
CA GLY A 59 6.06 -9.93 4.54
C GLY A 59 6.22 -11.34 3.96
N LEU A 60 7.23 -11.52 3.10
CA LEU A 60 7.86 -12.82 2.87
C LEU A 60 8.94 -13.04 3.92
#